data_AF-A0A212C4J2-F1
#
_entry.id   AF-A0A212C4J2-F1
#
_cell.length_a   1.000
_cell.length_b   1.000
_cell.length_c   1.000
_cell.angle_alpha   90.00
_cell.angle_beta   90.00
_cell.angle_gamma   90.00
#
_symmetry.space_group_name_H-M   'P 1'
#
loop_
_entity.id
_entity.type
_entity.pdbx_description
1 polymer ?
#
loop_
_entity_poly.entity_id
_entity_poly.type
_entity_poly.pdbx_seq_one_letter_code
_entity_poly.pdbx_strand_id
1 'polypeptide(L)'
;MPRLFWGDTRTPSSALPVRAWAVLEGKLPGASPQQRSERAFERLLPFSRGKMPYCKKDVVVISLQNHEENVCSGYPVSCPNKCLQIIPRTEVDEPLAMCPEAERDCPFKGWVCTPKDKRGNLQDHERSALRDHRLLVSFRKELPTRGKDF
;
A
#
# COMPACT_ATOMS: atom_id res chain seq x y z
N MET A 1 28.92 81.11 59.12
CA MET A 1 29.71 79.86 59.14
C MET A 1 29.32 79.02 57.92
N PRO A 2 30.28 78.45 57.20
CA PRO A 2 30.17 78.07 55.78
C PRO A 2 29.89 76.56 55.58
N ARG A 3 29.49 76.16 54.36
CA ARG A 3 30.10 75.05 53.61
C ARG A 3 29.55 74.96 52.18
N LEU A 4 30.47 75.09 51.23
CA LEU A 4 30.39 74.65 49.84
C LEU A 4 30.60 73.12 49.79
N PHE A 5 29.92 72.41 48.86
CA PHE A 5 30.41 71.31 47.98
C PHE A 5 29.19 70.56 47.40
N TRP A 6 28.87 70.64 46.10
CA TRP A 6 29.37 69.85 44.93
C TRP A 6 28.91 68.38 44.87
N GLY A 7 28.27 68.04 43.72
CA GLY A 7 28.23 66.69 43.11
C GLY A 7 27.01 65.83 43.42
N ASP A 8 26.11 65.63 42.44
CA ASP A 8 26.23 64.48 41.53
C ASP A 8 25.04 64.40 40.55
N THR A 9 25.39 64.32 39.27
CA THR A 9 24.54 63.89 38.16
C THR A 9 23.95 62.50 38.43
N ARG A 10 22.63 62.34 38.30
CA ARG A 10 22.03 61.04 37.97
C ARG A 10 20.67 61.23 37.31
N THR A 11 20.66 61.08 35.98
CA THR A 11 19.47 60.76 35.20
C THR A 11 18.93 59.39 35.62
N PRO A 12 17.60 59.18 35.58
CA PRO A 12 17.07 57.89 35.19
C PRO A 12 16.26 58.03 33.91
N SER A 13 16.80 57.39 32.89
CA SER A 13 16.10 56.90 31.71
C SER A 13 14.77 56.27 32.09
N SER A 14 13.66 56.82 31.61
CA SER A 14 12.38 56.11 31.49
C SER A 14 12.19 55.65 30.05
N ALA A 15 13.14 54.85 29.58
CA ALA A 15 12.88 53.96 28.46
C ALA A 15 11.79 52.97 28.89
N LEU A 16 10.57 53.19 28.40
CA LEU A 16 9.57 52.13 28.36
C LEU A 16 10.22 50.89 27.70
N PRO A 17 10.01 49.67 28.23
CA PRO A 17 10.59 48.49 27.63
C PRO A 17 10.10 48.41 26.18
N VAL A 18 11.05 48.33 25.24
CA VAL A 18 10.83 48.25 23.78
C VAL A 18 9.79 47.18 23.39
N ARG A 19 9.53 46.21 24.28
CA ARG A 19 8.52 45.16 24.12
C ARG A 19 7.06 45.66 24.14
N ALA A 20 6.78 46.85 24.68
CA ALA A 20 5.41 47.36 24.83
C ALA A 20 4.85 48.03 23.55
N TRP A 21 5.70 48.49 22.62
CA TRP A 21 5.24 49.10 21.37
C TRP A 21 4.90 48.09 20.26
N ALA A 22 5.36 46.83 20.37
CA ALA A 22 5.18 45.83 19.32
C ALA A 22 3.78 45.19 19.28
N VAL A 23 2.96 45.38 20.31
CA VAL A 23 1.66 44.67 20.44
C VAL A 23 0.51 45.43 19.77
N LEU A 24 0.63 46.76 19.58
CA LEU A 24 -0.45 47.59 18.99
C LEU A 24 -0.41 47.68 17.44
N GLU A 25 0.69 47.26 16.80
CA GLU A 25 0.90 47.34 15.34
C GLU A 25 0.71 45.98 14.63
N GLY A 26 0.06 44.99 15.25
CA GLY A 26 -0.32 43.73 14.59
C GLY A 26 0.85 42.97 13.91
N LYS A 27 2.10 43.21 14.33
CA LYS A 27 3.30 42.66 13.71
C LYS A 27 4.00 41.74 14.70
N LEU A 28 3.67 40.45 14.64
CA LEU A 28 4.54 39.43 15.21
C LEU A 28 5.93 39.57 14.55
N PRO A 29 7.01 39.78 15.32
CA PRO A 29 8.35 39.85 14.75
C PRO A 29 8.84 38.45 14.36
N GLY A 30 9.48 38.34 13.21
CA GLY A 30 10.45 37.26 12.98
C GLY A 30 10.05 36.09 12.06
N ALA A 31 9.24 36.32 11.02
CA ALA A 31 9.20 35.37 9.90
C ALA A 31 9.62 36.08 8.61
N SER A 32 10.80 35.73 8.09
CA SER A 32 11.26 36.15 6.77
C SER A 32 10.26 35.70 5.70
N PRO A 33 10.20 36.36 4.53
CA PRO A 33 9.39 35.90 3.40
C PRO A 33 9.62 34.42 3.07
N GLN A 34 10.86 33.94 3.18
CA GLN A 34 11.24 32.52 3.02
C GLN A 34 10.50 31.60 4.02
N GLN A 35 10.50 31.96 5.30
CA GLN A 35 9.86 31.17 6.36
C GLN A 35 8.32 31.14 6.21
N ARG A 36 7.74 32.13 5.53
CA ARG A 36 6.30 32.19 5.27
C ARG A 36 5.88 31.24 4.14
N SER A 37 6.71 31.12 3.08
CA SER A 37 6.50 30.14 2.01
C SER A 37 6.67 28.70 2.48
N GLU A 38 7.66 28.43 3.35
CA GLU A 38 7.89 27.10 3.91
C GLU A 38 6.68 26.63 4.74
N ARG A 39 6.17 27.47 5.64
CA ARG A 39 4.97 27.13 6.44
C ARG A 39 3.70 26.97 5.58
N ALA A 40 3.58 27.72 4.50
CA ALA A 40 2.47 27.56 3.57
C ALA A 40 2.59 26.22 2.80
N PHE A 41 3.80 25.85 2.39
CA PHE A 41 4.10 24.58 1.74
C PHE A 41 3.81 23.40 2.67
N GLU A 42 4.29 23.43 3.92
CA GLU A 42 3.99 22.39 4.93
C GLU A 42 2.49 22.21 5.22
N ARG A 43 1.70 23.29 5.16
CA ARG A 43 0.24 23.21 5.36
C ARG A 43 -0.50 22.61 4.17
N LEU A 44 0.02 22.76 2.96
CA LEU A 44 -0.61 22.28 1.73
C LEU A 44 -0.14 20.89 1.33
N LEU A 45 1.07 20.48 1.71
CA LEU A 45 1.62 19.14 1.47
C LEU A 45 0.65 17.99 1.85
N PRO A 46 -0.05 18.00 3.01
CA PRO A 46 -1.01 16.96 3.35
C PRO A 46 -2.21 16.84 2.44
N PHE A 47 -2.52 17.86 1.66
CA PHE A 47 -3.62 17.87 0.70
C PHE A 47 -3.14 17.79 -0.75
N SER A 48 -1.81 17.85 -0.96
CA SER A 48 -1.22 17.69 -2.28
C SER A 48 -1.57 16.31 -2.83
N ARG A 49 -2.03 16.27 -4.08
CA ARG A 49 -2.36 15.03 -4.79
C ARG A 49 -1.26 14.74 -5.81
N GLY A 50 -0.76 13.52 -5.78
CA GLY A 50 0.13 12.96 -6.79
C GLY A 50 -0.62 11.95 -7.66
N LYS A 51 -0.18 11.81 -8.90
CA LYS A 51 -0.74 10.82 -9.83
C LYS A 51 -0.03 9.49 -9.63
N MET A 52 -0.78 8.43 -9.37
CA MET A 52 -0.18 7.12 -9.09
C MET A 52 0.12 6.36 -10.40
N PRO A 53 1.35 5.84 -10.62
CA PRO A 53 1.79 5.26 -11.90
C PRO A 53 0.94 4.08 -12.41
N TYR A 54 0.50 3.15 -11.54
CA TYR A 54 -0.13 1.90 -12.01
C TYR A 54 -1.63 2.00 -12.32
N CYS A 55 -2.37 2.90 -11.65
CA CYS A 55 -3.82 3.05 -11.74
C CYS A 55 -4.23 4.44 -12.26
N LYS A 56 -3.26 5.36 -12.41
CA LYS A 56 -3.42 6.72 -12.95
C LYS A 56 -4.39 7.62 -12.18
N LYS A 57 -4.82 7.22 -10.97
CA LYS A 57 -5.69 8.00 -10.08
C LYS A 57 -4.87 9.04 -9.30
N ASP A 58 -5.52 10.16 -9.00
CA ASP A 58 -4.97 11.18 -8.11
C ASP A 58 -5.16 10.75 -6.65
N VAL A 59 -4.06 10.63 -5.93
CA VAL A 59 -4.00 10.17 -4.54
C VAL A 59 -3.25 11.19 -3.71
N VAL A 60 -3.71 11.45 -2.49
CA VAL A 60 -3.01 12.35 -1.56
C VAL A 60 -1.60 11.83 -1.30
N VAL A 61 -0.58 12.69 -1.39
CA VAL A 61 0.84 12.29 -1.33
C VAL A 61 1.16 11.49 -0.07
N ILE A 62 0.61 11.87 1.08
CA ILE A 62 0.79 11.15 2.35
C ILE A 62 0.22 9.71 2.28
N SER A 63 -0.80 9.48 1.46
CA SER A 63 -1.46 8.17 1.32
C SER A 63 -0.96 7.38 0.11
N LEU A 64 0.01 7.89 -0.67
CA LEU A 64 0.49 7.20 -1.89
C LEU A 64 1.02 5.80 -1.58
N GLN A 65 1.85 5.66 -0.54
CA GLN A 65 2.40 4.36 -0.15
C GLN A 65 1.31 3.38 0.29
N ASN A 66 0.37 3.83 1.13
CA ASN A 66 -0.76 2.99 1.53
C ASN A 66 -1.65 2.61 0.32
N HIS A 67 -1.83 3.53 -0.63
CA HIS A 67 -2.56 3.22 -1.84
C HIS A 67 -1.83 2.17 -2.67
N GLU A 68 -0.53 2.33 -2.90
CA GLU A 68 0.30 1.37 -3.62
C GLU A 68 0.19 -0.04 -3.03
N GLU A 69 0.42 -0.17 -1.73
CA GLU A 69 0.46 -1.46 -1.04
C GLU A 69 -0.93 -2.08 -0.86
N ASN A 70 -1.97 -1.32 -0.53
CA ASN A 70 -3.24 -1.87 -0.05
C ASN A 70 -4.45 -1.63 -0.97
N VAL A 71 -4.41 -0.61 -1.83
CA VAL A 71 -5.62 -0.15 -2.56
C VAL A 71 -5.46 -0.22 -4.08
N CYS A 72 -4.23 -0.13 -4.59
CA CYS A 72 -3.96 0.06 -5.98
C CYS A 72 -4.33 -1.19 -6.80
N SER A 73 -5.34 -1.02 -7.64
CA SER A 73 -5.86 -2.05 -8.55
C SER A 73 -4.83 -2.48 -9.61
N GLY A 74 -4.03 -1.53 -10.09
CA GLY A 74 -2.99 -1.79 -11.10
C GLY A 74 -1.65 -2.24 -10.50
N TYR A 75 -1.55 -2.39 -9.18
CA TYR A 75 -0.28 -2.69 -8.54
C TYR A 75 0.23 -4.06 -9.00
N PRO A 76 1.48 -4.16 -9.50
CA PRO A 76 2.05 -5.43 -9.90
C PRO A 76 2.28 -6.32 -8.68
N VAL A 77 1.57 -7.45 -8.63
CA VAL A 77 1.76 -8.49 -7.60
C VAL A 77 2.44 -9.71 -8.22
N SER A 78 3.28 -10.38 -7.42
CA SER A 78 3.89 -11.64 -7.83
C SER A 78 2.88 -12.78 -7.71
N CYS A 79 2.94 -13.71 -8.66
CA CYS A 79 2.17 -14.95 -8.63
C CYS A 79 2.40 -15.71 -7.31
N PRO A 80 1.36 -16.00 -6.49
CA PRO A 80 1.53 -16.69 -5.21
C PRO A 80 1.97 -18.15 -5.39
N ASN A 81 1.70 -18.75 -6.54
CA ASN A 81 2.20 -20.07 -6.93
C ASN A 81 3.67 -20.04 -7.44
N LYS A 82 4.37 -18.90 -7.30
CA LYS A 82 5.78 -18.72 -7.67
C LYS A 82 6.09 -18.98 -9.14
N CYS A 83 5.11 -18.77 -10.01
CA CYS A 83 5.23 -18.95 -11.47
C CYS A 83 6.03 -17.84 -12.18
N LEU A 84 6.77 -17.02 -11.44
CA LEU A 84 7.56 -15.86 -11.89
C LEU A 84 6.80 -14.78 -12.69
N GLN A 85 5.49 -14.92 -12.86
CA GLN A 85 4.64 -13.92 -13.49
C GLN A 85 4.36 -12.75 -12.54
N ILE A 86 4.39 -11.55 -13.08
CA ILE A 86 3.98 -10.30 -12.42
C ILE A 86 2.64 -9.91 -13.03
N ILE A 87 1.60 -9.87 -12.20
CA ILE A 87 0.22 -9.70 -12.63
C ILE A 87 -0.36 -8.49 -11.90
N PRO A 88 -1.13 -7.60 -12.56
CA PRO A 88 -1.80 -6.54 -11.84
C PRO A 88 -2.83 -7.11 -10.86
N ARG A 89 -2.97 -6.49 -9.69
CA ARG A 89 -3.85 -6.97 -8.61
C ARG A 89 -5.29 -7.29 -9.05
N THR A 90 -5.85 -6.54 -9.99
CA THR A 90 -7.22 -6.80 -10.51
C THR A 90 -7.35 -8.02 -11.39
N GLU A 91 -6.27 -8.49 -11.99
CA GLU A 91 -6.29 -9.58 -12.96
C GLU A 91 -5.62 -10.83 -12.38
N VAL A 92 -5.42 -10.91 -11.06
CA VAL A 92 -4.70 -12.03 -10.44
C VAL A 92 -5.50 -13.33 -10.46
N ASP A 93 -6.84 -13.26 -10.40
CA ASP A 93 -7.69 -14.44 -10.23
C ASP A 93 -7.66 -15.41 -11.42
N GLU A 94 -7.68 -14.89 -12.65
CA GLU A 94 -7.68 -15.71 -13.87
C GLU A 94 -6.33 -16.44 -14.10
N PRO A 95 -5.17 -15.76 -14.07
CA PRO A 95 -3.86 -16.41 -14.11
C PRO A 95 -3.62 -17.33 -12.91
N LEU A 96 -4.18 -17.05 -11.73
CA LEU A 96 -4.11 -17.95 -10.58
C LEU A 96 -4.86 -19.26 -10.87
N ALA A 97 -6.07 -19.18 -11.43
CA ALA A 97 -6.88 -20.34 -11.78
C ALA A 97 -6.21 -21.21 -12.85
N MET A 98 -5.52 -20.59 -13.82
CA MET A 98 -4.84 -21.25 -14.93
C MET A 98 -3.34 -21.48 -14.70
N CYS A 99 -2.83 -21.18 -13.50
CA CYS A 99 -1.40 -21.21 -13.22
C CYS A 99 -0.82 -22.63 -13.42
N PRO A 100 0.24 -22.80 -14.23
CA PRO A 100 0.86 -24.11 -14.44
C PRO A 100 1.52 -24.67 -13.17
N GLU A 101 1.99 -23.77 -12.29
CA GLU A 101 2.64 -24.11 -11.02
C GLU A 101 1.64 -24.35 -9.87
N ALA A 102 0.34 -24.14 -10.10
CA ALA A 102 -0.66 -24.42 -9.08
C ALA A 102 -0.75 -25.93 -8.83
N GLU A 103 -0.58 -26.35 -7.58
CA GLU A 103 -0.81 -27.72 -7.17
C GLU A 103 -2.30 -28.06 -7.24
N ARG A 104 -2.63 -29.19 -7.86
CA ARG A 104 -3.99 -29.74 -7.92
C ARG A 104 -3.95 -31.24 -7.69
N ASP A 105 -5.10 -31.79 -7.35
CA ASP A 105 -5.30 -33.23 -7.35
C ASP A 105 -5.65 -33.69 -8.77
N CYS A 106 -5.25 -34.92 -9.11
CA CYS A 106 -5.74 -35.56 -10.34
C CYS A 106 -7.28 -35.60 -10.36
N PRO A 107 -7.94 -35.29 -11.49
CA PRO A 107 -9.40 -35.39 -11.62
C PRO A 107 -9.97 -36.78 -11.29
N PHE A 108 -9.13 -37.81 -11.39
CA PHE A 108 -9.47 -39.20 -11.08
C PHE A 108 -9.23 -39.60 -9.62
N LYS A 109 -8.97 -38.65 -8.70
CA LYS A 109 -8.81 -38.93 -7.26
C LYS A 109 -10.00 -39.64 -6.62
N GLY A 110 -11.21 -39.37 -7.09
CA GLY A 110 -12.42 -40.11 -6.65
C GLY A 110 -12.45 -41.58 -7.08
N TRP A 111 -11.49 -42.02 -7.90
CA TRP A 111 -11.46 -43.33 -8.54
C TRP A 111 -10.17 -44.11 -8.23
N VAL A 112 -9.44 -43.75 -7.17
CA VAL A 112 -8.16 -44.34 -6.71
C VAL A 112 -6.89 -43.66 -7.28
N CYS A 113 -6.98 -42.69 -8.18
CA CYS A 113 -5.80 -41.96 -8.67
C CYS A 113 -5.37 -40.83 -7.71
N THR A 114 -4.41 -41.09 -6.82
CA THR A 114 -3.96 -40.14 -5.78
C THR A 114 -2.88 -39.09 -6.12
N PRO A 115 -2.30 -38.98 -7.33
CA PRO A 115 -1.29 -37.95 -7.61
C PRO A 115 -1.83 -36.54 -7.33
N LYS A 116 -1.03 -35.79 -6.57
CA LYS A 116 -1.17 -34.35 -6.36
C LYS A 116 0.13 -33.71 -6.83
N ASP A 117 0.05 -32.87 -7.85
CA ASP A 117 1.21 -32.23 -8.46
C ASP A 117 0.81 -30.87 -9.07
N LYS A 118 1.79 -30.13 -9.57
CA LYS A 118 1.59 -28.91 -10.35
C LYS A 118 0.74 -29.21 -11.57
N ARG A 119 -0.11 -28.25 -11.96
CA ARG A 119 -0.97 -28.36 -13.15
C ARG A 119 -0.20 -28.75 -14.42
N GLY A 120 1.02 -28.23 -14.59
CA GLY A 120 1.92 -28.62 -15.68
C GLY A 120 2.25 -30.11 -15.65
N ASN A 121 2.74 -30.61 -14.51
CA ASN A 121 3.09 -32.02 -14.32
C ASN A 121 1.87 -32.95 -14.39
N LEU A 122 0.71 -32.51 -13.90
CA LEU A 122 -0.53 -33.28 -14.02
C LEU A 122 -0.93 -33.52 -15.47
N GLN A 123 -0.61 -32.61 -16.38
CA GLN A 123 -0.89 -32.80 -17.80
C GLN A 123 -0.05 -33.94 -18.40
N ASP A 124 1.19 -34.11 -17.94
CA ASP A 124 2.04 -35.24 -18.32
C ASP A 124 1.61 -36.54 -17.63
N HIS A 125 1.15 -36.46 -16.37
CA HIS A 125 0.50 -37.57 -15.69
C HIS A 125 -0.76 -38.04 -16.43
N GLU A 126 -1.65 -37.14 -16.85
CA GLU A 126 -2.87 -37.47 -17.59
C GLU A 126 -2.57 -38.22 -18.90
N ARG A 127 -1.48 -37.86 -19.59
CA ARG A 127 -1.02 -38.55 -20.80
C ARG A 127 -0.48 -39.94 -20.50
N SER A 128 0.32 -40.10 -19.44
CA SER A 128 0.91 -41.40 -19.08
C SER A 128 -0.10 -42.37 -18.46
N ALA A 129 -1.03 -41.87 -17.63
CA ALA A 129 -2.06 -42.65 -16.96
C ALA A 129 -3.37 -42.76 -17.74
N LEU A 130 -3.42 -42.33 -19.01
CA LEU A 130 -4.64 -42.30 -19.83
C LEU A 130 -5.36 -43.67 -19.90
N ARG A 131 -4.59 -44.76 -20.04
CA ARG A 131 -5.13 -46.13 -20.10
C ARG A 131 -5.80 -46.51 -18.79
N ASP A 132 -5.13 -46.23 -17.67
CA ASP A 132 -5.63 -46.53 -16.33
C ASP A 132 -6.87 -45.69 -16.02
N HIS A 133 -6.85 -44.39 -16.34
CA HIS A 133 -8.01 -43.51 -16.22
C HIS A 133 -9.22 -44.01 -17.02
N ARG A 134 -9.00 -44.51 -18.24
CA ARG A 134 -10.07 -45.08 -19.06
C ARG A 134 -10.70 -46.33 -18.43
N LEU A 135 -9.88 -47.19 -17.83
CA LEU A 135 -10.36 -48.37 -17.11
C LEU A 135 -11.24 -47.95 -15.93
N LEU A 136 -10.77 -47.00 -15.12
CA LEU A 136 -11.52 -46.48 -13.98
C LEU A 136 -12.91 -45.98 -14.36
N VAL A 137 -13.02 -45.17 -15.42
CA VAL A 137 -14.33 -44.68 -15.92
C VAL A 137 -15.25 -45.81 -16.39
N SER A 138 -14.67 -46.88 -16.93
CA SER A 138 -15.43 -48.02 -17.48
C SER A 138 -16.07 -48.88 -16.38
N PHE A 139 -15.47 -48.95 -15.19
CA PHE A 139 -15.96 -49.80 -14.08
C PHE A 139 -17.13 -49.21 -13.26
N ARG A 140 -17.51 -47.93 -13.44
CA ARG A 140 -18.61 -47.27 -12.66
C ARG A 140 -19.92 -47.10 -13.43
N LYS A 141 -20.17 -47.81 -14.53
CA LYS A 141 -21.53 -47.80 -15.11
C LYS A 141 -22.59 -48.44 -14.18
N GLU A 142 -22.19 -49.03 -13.05
CA GLU A 142 -23.05 -49.84 -12.18
C GLU A 142 -23.27 -49.28 -10.75
N LEU A 143 -23.06 -47.98 -10.47
CA LEU A 143 -23.40 -47.42 -9.14
C LEU A 143 -24.32 -46.19 -9.20
N PRO A 144 -25.48 -46.21 -8.51
CA PRO A 144 -26.41 -45.09 -8.46
C PRO A 144 -25.79 -43.92 -7.69
N THR A 145 -25.99 -42.73 -8.22
CA THR A 145 -25.60 -41.45 -7.61
C THR A 145 -26.31 -41.30 -6.25
N ARG A 146 -25.61 -41.61 -5.15
CA ARG A 146 -26.09 -41.26 -3.81
C ARG A 146 -26.10 -39.74 -3.69
N GLY A 147 -27.30 -39.21 -3.44
CA GLY A 147 -27.67 -37.80 -3.47
C GLY A 147 -26.76 -36.89 -2.66
N LYS A 148 -26.64 -35.67 -3.17
CA LYS A 148 -26.04 -34.52 -2.51
C LYS A 148 -27.21 -33.62 -2.14
N ASP A 149 -27.84 -33.93 -1.01
CA ASP A 149 -28.85 -33.08 -0.39
C ASP A 149 -28.20 -32.34 0.80
N PHE A 150 -28.22 -31.02 0.71
CA PHE A 150 -27.93 -29.96 1.70
C PHE A 150 -26.50 -29.83 2.28
#